data_AF-A0A1B6CTI9-F1
#
_entry.id   AF-A0A1B6CTI9-F1
#
_cell.length_a   1.000
_cell.length_b   1.000
_cell.length_c   1.000
_cell.angle_alpha   90.00
_cell.angle_beta   90.00
_cell.angle_gamma   90.00
#
_symmetry.space_group_name_H-M   'P 1'
#
loop_
_entity.id
_entity.type
_entity.pdbx_description
1 polymer ?
#
loop_
_entity_poly.entity_id
_entity_poly.type
_entity_poly.pdbx_seq_one_letter_code
_entity_poly.pdbx_strand_id
1 'polypeptide(L)'
;MATITDLEISCFRCRSSNSMLYNCKPDFNTINYSISIELLNCTVCNICVSIKIRDSWKYIEDILSNKTKKDGWQILDGLNDVAAYYLLSQIFYHQHDSPKTELCEATYDIPDKSDIIKLLWHQNKAVGFYTVKPKGSEAHYSTYNMTTLDTAYIRKSHRRQGFALNLIHDLLFSWPGNIGFSTPISIAMWKVLEKFLMLHENYKYLLWEVEGTGEEGSRKLIWFCLKKRNYCIRQD
;
A
#
# COMPACT_ATOMS: atom_id res chain seq x y z
N MET A 1 -13.19 9.10 -30.21
CA MET A 1 -12.48 7.96 -29.57
C MET A 1 -11.07 7.97 -30.12
N ALA A 2 -10.08 8.44 -29.36
CA ALA A 2 -8.69 8.41 -29.82
C ALA A 2 -8.22 6.94 -29.83
N THR A 3 -7.82 6.46 -31.01
CA THR A 3 -7.19 5.15 -31.15
C THR A 3 -5.79 5.19 -30.54
N ILE A 4 -5.28 4.09 -29.98
CA ILE A 4 -3.92 4.00 -29.40
C ILE A 4 -2.84 4.50 -30.39
N THR A 5 -3.11 4.42 -31.69
CA THR A 5 -2.27 4.91 -32.78
C THR A 5 -2.04 6.42 -32.79
N ASP A 6 -2.88 7.22 -32.10
CA ASP A 6 -2.79 8.68 -32.06
C ASP A 6 -1.99 9.21 -30.85
N LEU A 7 -1.55 8.32 -29.97
CA LEU A 7 -0.80 8.65 -28.77
C LEU A 7 0.69 8.39 -29.01
N GLU A 8 1.49 9.45 -29.15
CA GLU A 8 2.96 9.39 -29.10
C GLU A 8 3.46 9.05 -27.69
N ILE A 9 3.12 7.85 -27.19
CA ILE A 9 3.55 7.35 -25.89
C ILE A 9 4.87 6.61 -26.04
N SER A 10 5.92 7.17 -25.43
CA SER A 10 7.23 6.51 -25.34
C SER A 10 7.43 5.86 -23.97
N CYS A 11 8.11 4.72 -23.95
CA CYS A 11 8.48 4.07 -22.70
C CYS A 11 9.50 4.92 -21.94
N PHE A 12 9.18 5.34 -20.72
CA PHE A 12 10.10 6.13 -19.88
C PHE A 12 11.37 5.36 -19.49
N ARG A 13 11.38 4.02 -19.57
CA ARG A 13 12.52 3.17 -19.24
C ARG A 13 13.45 2.89 -20.41
N CYS A 14 12.93 2.45 -21.55
CA CYS A 14 13.75 2.06 -22.72
C CYS A 14 13.64 3.01 -23.92
N ARG A 15 12.81 4.06 -23.82
CA ARG A 15 12.55 5.06 -24.88
C ARG A 15 11.94 4.51 -26.17
N SER A 16 11.57 3.22 -26.22
CA SER A 16 10.86 2.64 -27.36
C SER A 16 9.47 3.28 -27.50
N SER A 17 9.16 3.74 -28.72
CA SER A 17 7.87 4.28 -29.15
C SER A 17 7.04 3.29 -29.97
N ASN A 18 7.68 2.24 -30.51
CA ASN A 18 7.12 1.51 -31.67
C ASN A 18 6.42 0.20 -31.32
N SER A 19 6.27 -0.13 -30.04
CA SER A 19 5.67 -1.40 -29.65
C SER A 19 5.13 -1.37 -28.22
N MET A 20 3.80 -1.27 -28.14
CA MET A 20 3.04 -1.31 -26.89
C MET A 20 1.99 -2.42 -26.97
N LEU A 21 1.88 -3.22 -25.91
CA LEU A 21 0.85 -4.23 -25.76
C LEU A 21 -0.27 -3.67 -24.89
N TYR A 22 -1.49 -3.79 -25.40
CA TYR A 22 -2.70 -3.49 -24.66
C TYR A 22 -3.10 -4.70 -23.81
N ASN A 23 -3.23 -4.50 -22.51
CA ASN A 23 -3.74 -5.51 -21.59
C ASN A 23 -5.03 -5.03 -20.96
N CYS A 24 -6.09 -5.82 -21.11
CA CYS A 24 -7.30 -5.64 -20.33
C CYS A 24 -7.05 -6.20 -18.92
N LYS A 25 -6.98 -5.33 -17.91
CA LYS A 25 -7.03 -5.77 -16.51
C LYS A 25 -8.47 -5.62 -16.00
N PRO A 26 -8.88 -6.45 -15.01
CA PRO A 26 -10.27 -6.54 -14.59
C PRO A 26 -10.76 -5.25 -13.92
N ASP A 27 -12.08 -5.07 -13.93
CA ASP A 27 -12.75 -4.02 -13.17
C ASP A 27 -12.36 -4.11 -11.69
N PHE A 28 -11.74 -3.02 -11.22
CA PHE A 28 -11.26 -2.92 -9.86
C PHE A 28 -12.38 -2.30 -9.02
N ASN A 29 -13.05 -3.12 -8.22
CA ASN A 29 -14.05 -2.65 -7.28
C ASN A 29 -13.35 -2.35 -5.95
N THR A 30 -13.17 -1.07 -5.62
CA THR A 30 -12.56 -0.64 -4.36
C THR A 30 -13.43 0.41 -3.71
N ILE A 31 -13.84 0.17 -2.46
CA ILE A 31 -14.50 1.14 -1.56
C ILE A 31 -15.52 2.00 -2.31
N ASN A 32 -16.46 1.33 -2.98
CA ASN A 32 -17.59 1.91 -3.74
C ASN A 32 -17.27 2.55 -5.10
N TYR A 33 -16.03 2.45 -5.58
CA TYR A 33 -15.67 2.87 -6.93
C TYR A 33 -15.51 1.63 -7.82
N SER A 34 -16.35 1.54 -8.85
CA SER A 34 -16.11 0.67 -9.99
C SER A 34 -15.28 1.45 -11.00
N ILE A 35 -14.04 1.03 -11.18
CA ILE A 35 -13.13 1.62 -12.17
C ILE A 35 -12.68 0.55 -13.15
N SER A 36 -12.90 0.82 -14.43
CA SER A 36 -12.35 0.01 -15.52
C SER A 36 -10.99 0.60 -15.90
N ILE A 37 -9.96 -0.24 -15.88
CA ILE A 37 -8.58 0.16 -16.13
C ILE A 37 -8.00 -0.71 -17.23
N GLU A 38 -7.63 -0.05 -18.32
CA GLU A 38 -6.88 -0.68 -19.41
C GLU A 38 -5.41 -0.30 -19.30
N LEU A 39 -4.49 -1.25 -19.45
CA LEU A 39 -3.06 -0.99 -19.36
C LEU A 39 -2.42 -0.93 -20.75
N LEU A 40 -1.52 0.02 -20.92
CA LEU A 40 -0.57 0.05 -22.02
C LEU A 40 0.82 -0.32 -21.48
N ASN A 41 1.34 -1.48 -21.88
CA ASN A 41 2.66 -1.94 -21.49
C ASN A 41 3.65 -1.80 -22.64
N CYS A 42 4.89 -1.41 -22.35
CA CYS A 42 5.97 -1.47 -23.32
C CYS A 42 6.31 -2.93 -23.65
N THR A 43 6.32 -3.33 -24.93
CA THR A 43 6.63 -4.72 -25.29
C THR A 43 8.11 -5.08 -25.05
N VAL A 44 9.01 -4.10 -25.02
CA VAL A 44 10.45 -4.32 -24.86
C VAL A 44 10.80 -4.65 -23.41
N CYS A 45 10.22 -3.94 -22.44
CA CYS A 45 10.55 -4.10 -21.01
C CYS A 45 9.38 -4.57 -20.15
N ASN A 46 8.20 -4.78 -20.75
CA ASN A 46 6.97 -5.23 -20.13
C ASN A 46 6.51 -4.41 -18.91
N ILE A 47 6.88 -3.12 -18.85
CA ILE A 47 6.38 -2.20 -17.82
C ILE A 47 5.16 -1.45 -18.33
N CYS A 48 4.24 -1.14 -17.42
CA CYS A 48 3.12 -0.24 -17.71
C CYS A 48 3.65 1.19 -17.91
N VAL A 49 3.24 1.85 -18.99
CA VAL A 49 3.63 3.23 -19.32
C VAL A 49 2.47 4.21 -19.17
N SER A 50 1.26 3.75 -19.46
CA SER A 50 0.03 4.53 -19.42
C SER A 50 -1.13 3.61 -19.05
N ILE A 51 -2.15 4.19 -18.42
CA ILE A 51 -3.42 3.52 -18.22
C ILE A 51 -4.56 4.35 -18.80
N LYS A 52 -5.59 3.66 -19.27
CA LYS A 52 -6.85 4.28 -19.63
C LYS A 52 -7.79 4.15 -18.44
N ILE A 53 -8.30 5.30 -18.01
CA ILE A 53 -9.33 5.38 -16.99
C ILE A 53 -10.58 5.91 -17.69
N ARG A 54 -11.67 5.14 -17.66
CA ARG A 54 -12.87 5.41 -18.48
C ARG A 54 -12.48 5.45 -19.96
N ASP A 55 -12.49 6.64 -20.57
CA ASP A 55 -12.24 6.83 -22.01
C ASP A 55 -10.97 7.65 -22.31
N SER A 56 -10.15 7.93 -21.30
CA SER A 56 -8.95 8.77 -21.45
C SER A 56 -7.67 8.03 -21.05
N TRP A 57 -6.69 7.99 -21.95
CA TRP A 57 -5.33 7.55 -21.67
C TRP A 57 -4.55 8.63 -20.92
N LYS A 58 -3.83 8.23 -19.88
CA LYS A 58 -2.94 9.11 -19.11
C LYS A 58 -1.65 8.39 -18.76
N TYR A 59 -0.53 9.11 -18.73
CA TYR A 59 0.71 8.54 -18.22
C TYR A 59 0.57 8.20 -16.74
N ILE A 60 1.22 7.13 -16.31
CA ILE A 60 1.14 6.70 -14.91
C ILE A 60 1.66 7.76 -13.93
N GLU A 61 2.69 8.52 -14.32
CA GLU A 61 3.25 9.59 -13.49
C GLU A 61 2.31 10.80 -13.39
N ASP A 62 1.47 11.04 -14.40
CA ASP A 62 0.46 12.12 -14.35
C ASP A 62 -0.66 11.77 -13.37
N ILE A 63 -1.07 10.50 -13.32
CA ILE A 63 -2.09 10.03 -12.37
C ILE A 63 -1.57 10.07 -10.94
N LEU A 64 -0.30 9.72 -10.75
CA LEU A 64 0.35 9.82 -9.44
C LEU A 64 0.67 11.26 -9.03
N SER A 65 0.51 12.25 -9.91
CA SER A 65 0.82 13.65 -9.62
C SER A 65 -0.44 14.46 -9.37
N ASN A 66 -0.51 15.15 -8.23
CA ASN A 66 -1.60 16.05 -7.90
C ASN A 66 -1.09 17.25 -7.08
N LYS A 67 -1.11 18.45 -7.69
CA LYS A 67 -0.64 19.69 -7.07
C LYS A 67 -1.55 20.23 -5.96
N THR A 68 -2.78 19.73 -5.83
CA THR A 68 -3.71 20.20 -4.81
C THR A 68 -3.60 19.40 -3.50
N LYS A 69 -2.93 18.24 -3.53
CA LYS A 69 -2.76 17.37 -2.37
C LYS A 69 -1.58 17.85 -1.54
N LYS A 70 -1.80 18.02 -0.23
CA LYS A 70 -0.75 18.37 0.72
C LYS A 70 0.14 17.17 1.05
N ASP A 71 1.35 17.41 1.51
CA ASP A 71 2.23 16.33 1.99
C ASP A 71 1.63 15.63 3.21
N GLY A 72 1.76 14.30 3.27
CA GLY A 72 1.28 13.46 4.37
C GLY A 72 0.31 12.35 3.96
N TRP A 73 -0.17 11.62 4.96
CA TRP A 73 -1.15 10.55 4.81
C TRP A 73 -2.56 11.12 4.69
N GLN A 74 -3.26 10.79 3.62
CA GLN A 74 -4.61 11.28 3.36
C GLN A 74 -5.52 10.13 2.95
N ILE A 75 -6.76 10.14 3.45
CA ILE A 75 -7.79 9.19 3.01
C ILE A 75 -8.03 9.40 1.52
N LEU A 76 -8.20 8.29 0.81
CA LEU A 76 -8.57 8.28 -0.59
C LEU A 76 -9.84 9.13 -0.82
N ASP A 77 -9.75 10.09 -1.72
CA ASP A 77 -10.86 10.98 -2.08
C ASP A 77 -11.02 11.07 -3.60
N GLY A 78 -12.06 10.41 -4.13
CA GLY A 78 -12.41 10.40 -5.54
C GLY A 78 -11.57 9.49 -6.43
N LEU A 79 -11.94 9.45 -7.71
CA LEU A 79 -11.43 8.47 -8.69
C LEU A 79 -9.94 8.60 -9.00
N ASN A 80 -9.37 9.80 -8.93
CA ASN A 80 -7.93 9.97 -9.17
C ASN A 80 -7.11 9.30 -8.07
N ASP A 81 -7.56 9.39 -6.81
CA ASP A 81 -6.89 8.73 -5.70
C ASP A 81 -7.06 7.19 -5.80
N VAL A 82 -8.23 6.70 -6.22
CA VAL A 82 -8.43 5.26 -6.52
C VAL A 82 -7.45 4.79 -7.59
N ALA A 83 -7.31 5.54 -8.68
CA ALA A 83 -6.38 5.19 -9.74
C ALA A 83 -4.91 5.24 -9.28
N ALA A 84 -4.54 6.23 -8.46
CA ALA A 84 -3.21 6.31 -7.87
C ALA A 84 -2.93 5.12 -6.93
N TYR A 85 -3.89 4.75 -6.09
CA TYR A 85 -3.81 3.55 -5.24
C TYR A 85 -3.62 2.29 -6.09
N TYR A 86 -4.44 2.10 -7.12
CA TYR A 86 -4.32 0.97 -8.03
C TYR A 86 -2.93 0.89 -8.69
N LEU A 87 -2.43 2.02 -9.19
CA LEU A 87 -1.08 2.07 -9.75
C LEU A 87 -0.03 1.65 -8.72
N LEU A 88 -0.14 2.12 -7.49
CA LEU A 88 0.81 1.76 -6.44
C LEU A 88 0.72 0.27 -6.06
N SER A 89 -0.48 -0.25 -5.83
CA SER A 89 -0.71 -1.61 -5.31
C SER A 89 -0.56 -2.69 -6.39
N GLN A 90 -1.08 -2.46 -7.60
CA GLN A 90 -1.19 -3.48 -8.65
C GLN A 90 -0.13 -3.37 -9.76
N ILE A 91 0.57 -2.24 -9.85
CA ILE A 91 1.56 -1.98 -10.91
C ILE A 91 2.94 -1.74 -10.31
N PHE A 92 3.13 -0.69 -9.51
CA PHE A 92 4.44 -0.34 -8.96
C PHE A 92 4.97 -1.40 -8.02
N TYR A 93 4.13 -1.90 -7.11
CA TYR A 93 4.55 -2.96 -6.20
C TYR A 93 5.02 -4.20 -6.95
N HIS A 94 4.31 -4.63 -7.99
CA HIS A 94 4.65 -5.86 -8.71
C HIS A 94 5.78 -5.69 -9.74
N GLN A 95 5.82 -4.59 -10.48
CA GLN A 95 6.75 -4.40 -11.60
C GLN A 95 8.06 -3.72 -11.18
N HIS A 96 8.07 -2.97 -10.08
CA HIS A 96 9.22 -2.16 -9.66
C HIS A 96 9.77 -2.54 -8.28
N ASP A 97 8.89 -2.93 -7.36
CA ASP A 97 9.24 -3.20 -5.96
C ASP A 97 8.79 -4.60 -5.52
N SER A 98 8.91 -5.59 -6.41
CA SER A 98 8.32 -6.93 -6.28
C SER A 98 8.55 -7.54 -4.89
N PRO A 99 7.50 -8.12 -4.27
CA PRO A 99 7.61 -8.70 -2.94
C PRO A 99 8.65 -9.82 -2.88
N LYS A 100 9.37 -9.84 -1.77
CA LYS A 100 10.35 -10.88 -1.44
C LYS A 100 9.88 -11.74 -0.28
N THR A 101 9.54 -13.00 -0.57
CA THR A 101 9.09 -13.96 0.43
C THR A 101 10.11 -14.15 1.55
N GLU A 102 11.41 -14.13 1.23
CA GLU A 102 12.50 -14.23 2.22
C GLU A 102 12.56 -13.03 3.18
N LEU A 103 11.91 -11.91 2.84
CA LEU A 103 11.75 -10.74 3.70
C LEU A 103 10.38 -10.66 4.38
N CYS A 104 9.58 -11.73 4.27
CA CYS A 104 8.19 -11.79 4.70
C CYS A 104 7.33 -10.68 4.06
N GLU A 105 7.64 -10.29 2.82
CA GLU A 105 6.78 -9.43 2.01
C GLU A 105 5.76 -10.31 1.27
N ALA A 106 4.49 -9.90 1.29
CA ALA A 106 3.40 -10.62 0.66
C ALA A 106 2.82 -9.81 -0.51
N THR A 107 2.17 -10.48 -1.47
CA THR A 107 1.32 -9.81 -2.45
C THR A 107 0.12 -9.20 -1.75
N TYR A 108 -0.26 -7.98 -2.15
CA TYR A 108 -1.43 -7.32 -1.58
C TYR A 108 -2.68 -7.78 -2.31
N ASP A 109 -3.68 -8.20 -1.55
CA ASP A 109 -5.02 -8.44 -2.07
C ASP A 109 -5.77 -7.13 -2.37
N ILE A 110 -6.91 -7.28 -3.04
CA ILE A 110 -7.83 -6.17 -3.29
C ILE A 110 -8.54 -5.83 -1.96
N PRO A 111 -8.63 -4.55 -1.59
CA PRO A 111 -9.26 -4.14 -0.34
C PRO A 111 -10.77 -4.39 -0.36
N ASP A 112 -11.33 -4.71 0.80
CA ASP A 112 -12.77 -4.86 0.97
C ASP A 112 -13.49 -3.50 0.93
N LYS A 113 -14.81 -3.51 0.76
CA LYS A 113 -15.61 -2.26 0.72
C LYS A 113 -15.54 -1.46 2.01
N SER A 114 -15.33 -2.14 3.14
CA SER A 114 -15.22 -1.55 4.48
C SER A 114 -13.81 -1.06 4.82
N ASP A 115 -12.82 -1.38 3.98
CA ASP A 115 -11.44 -0.98 4.22
C ASP A 115 -11.29 0.52 4.10
N ILE A 116 -10.37 1.06 4.89
CA ILE A 116 -9.94 2.45 4.77
C ILE A 116 -8.58 2.46 4.11
N ILE A 117 -8.46 3.17 2.99
CA ILE A 117 -7.20 3.36 2.27
C ILE A 117 -6.72 4.80 2.50
N LYS A 118 -5.45 4.94 2.87
CA LYS A 118 -4.76 6.24 2.83
C LYS A 118 -3.59 6.21 1.85
N LEU A 119 -3.47 7.27 1.07
CA LEU A 119 -2.32 7.56 0.22
C LEU A 119 -1.31 8.43 0.95
N LEU A 120 -0.03 8.17 0.72
CA LEU A 120 1.06 9.06 1.09
C LEU A 120 1.35 10.01 -0.07
N TRP A 121 1.08 11.29 0.15
CA TRP A 121 1.46 12.35 -0.75
C TRP A 121 2.78 12.98 -0.29
N HIS A 122 3.72 13.16 -1.22
CA HIS A 122 4.97 13.87 -0.96
C HIS A 122 5.40 14.62 -2.22
N GLN A 123 5.67 15.92 -2.09
CA GLN A 123 6.06 16.78 -3.21
C GLN A 123 5.10 16.70 -4.39
N ASN A 124 3.79 16.74 -4.10
CA ASN A 124 2.69 16.61 -5.07
C ASN A 124 2.59 15.24 -5.77
N LYS A 125 3.26 14.20 -5.26
CA LYS A 125 3.18 12.84 -5.82
C LYS A 125 2.67 11.83 -4.80
N ALA A 126 1.83 10.89 -5.26
CA ALA A 126 1.48 9.70 -4.50
C ALA A 126 2.66 8.72 -4.53
N VAL A 127 3.22 8.42 -3.36
CA VAL A 127 4.48 7.64 -3.23
C VAL A 127 4.33 6.41 -2.33
N GLY A 128 3.16 6.19 -1.76
CA GLY A 128 2.85 5.04 -0.92
C GLY A 128 1.38 5.00 -0.55
N PHE A 129 0.99 3.93 0.12
CA PHE A 129 -0.35 3.77 0.69
C PHE A 129 -0.30 2.88 1.92
N TYR A 130 -1.38 2.89 2.67
CA TYR A 130 -1.69 1.80 3.59
C TYR A 130 -3.20 1.53 3.60
N THR A 131 -3.58 0.30 3.99
CA THR A 131 -4.97 -0.11 4.18
C THR A 131 -5.23 -0.52 5.62
N VAL A 132 -6.43 -0.24 6.11
CA VAL A 132 -6.88 -0.57 7.45
C VAL A 132 -8.21 -1.29 7.38
N LYS A 133 -8.30 -2.42 8.08
CA LYS A 133 -9.55 -3.13 8.43
C LYS A 133 -10.10 -2.51 9.72
N PRO A 134 -11.19 -1.74 9.70
CA PRO A 134 -11.72 -1.13 10.92
C PRO A 134 -12.28 -2.20 11.88
N LYS A 135 -12.14 -1.98 13.20
CA LYS A 135 -12.84 -2.84 14.17
C LYS A 135 -14.35 -2.85 13.88
N GLY A 136 -14.94 -4.04 13.85
CA GLY A 136 -16.36 -4.28 13.60
C GLY A 136 -16.71 -4.45 12.12
N SER A 137 -15.77 -4.27 11.19
CA SER A 137 -16.04 -4.56 9.78
C SER A 137 -16.18 -6.06 9.54
N GLU A 138 -17.05 -6.43 8.61
CA GLU A 138 -17.25 -7.82 8.20
C GLU A 138 -15.99 -8.36 7.51
N ALA A 139 -15.60 -9.57 7.92
CA ALA A 139 -14.76 -10.50 7.19
C ALA A 139 -15.64 -11.69 6.80
N HIS A 140 -15.31 -12.44 5.74
CA HIS A 140 -16.20 -13.48 5.16
C HIS A 140 -17.10 -14.27 6.13
N TYR A 141 -16.57 -14.73 7.27
CA TYR A 141 -17.31 -15.51 8.27
C TYR A 141 -17.23 -14.94 9.70
N SER A 142 -16.74 -13.71 9.88
CA SER A 142 -16.52 -13.11 11.20
C SER A 142 -16.43 -11.58 11.12
N THR A 143 -16.09 -10.93 12.24
CA THR A 143 -15.88 -9.47 12.26
C THR A 143 -14.54 -9.14 12.88
N TYR A 144 -13.89 -8.08 12.39
CA TYR A 144 -12.61 -7.64 12.93
C TYR A 144 -12.77 -7.18 14.39
N ASN A 145 -12.07 -7.83 15.31
CA ASN A 145 -12.11 -7.49 16.75
C ASN A 145 -11.16 -6.35 17.12
N MET A 146 -10.30 -5.95 16.19
CA MET A 146 -9.31 -4.89 16.35
C MET A 146 -9.11 -4.14 15.04
N THR A 147 -8.97 -2.82 15.11
CA THR A 147 -8.57 -2.03 13.95
C THR A 147 -7.17 -2.46 13.54
N THR A 148 -7.03 -2.93 12.30
CA THR A 148 -5.82 -3.64 11.86
C THR A 148 -5.25 -2.98 10.62
N LEU A 149 -3.98 -2.60 10.67
CA LEU A 149 -3.19 -2.29 9.48
C LEU A 149 -3.01 -3.58 8.69
N ASP A 150 -3.53 -3.59 7.47
CA ASP A 150 -3.59 -4.80 6.64
C ASP A 150 -2.49 -4.81 5.58
N THR A 151 -2.31 -3.70 4.88
CA THR A 151 -1.21 -3.55 3.93
C THR A 151 -0.56 -2.17 4.08
N ALA A 152 0.75 -2.11 3.81
CA ALA A 152 1.49 -0.86 3.81
C ALA A 152 2.62 -0.92 2.79
N TYR A 153 2.66 0.08 1.92
CA TYR A 153 3.63 0.17 0.84
C TYR A 153 4.16 1.60 0.70
N ILE A 154 5.47 1.71 0.54
CA ILE A 154 6.15 2.95 0.16
C ILE A 154 7.10 2.60 -0.99
N ARG A 155 7.02 3.36 -2.09
CA ARG A 155 7.90 3.21 -3.25
C ARG A 155 9.35 3.17 -2.80
N LYS A 156 10.15 2.24 -3.33
CA LYS A 156 11.54 2.05 -2.92
C LYS A 156 12.38 3.31 -3.03
N SER A 157 12.12 4.16 -4.03
CA SER A 157 12.76 5.47 -4.20
C SER A 157 12.47 6.49 -3.08
N HIS A 158 11.43 6.24 -2.26
CA HIS A 158 11.00 7.11 -1.17
C HIS A 158 11.19 6.47 0.21
N ARG A 159 11.78 5.28 0.29
CA ARG A 159 12.09 4.62 1.57
C ARG A 159 13.25 5.31 2.30
N ARG A 160 13.35 5.07 3.61
CA ARG A 160 14.37 5.64 4.53
C ARG A 160 14.25 7.15 4.79
N GLN A 161 13.09 7.73 4.52
CA GLN A 161 12.79 9.15 4.77
C GLN A 161 11.86 9.38 5.99
N GLY A 162 11.61 8.34 6.79
CA GLY A 162 10.75 8.45 7.99
C GLY A 162 9.24 8.28 7.75
N PHE A 163 8.81 8.08 6.50
CA PHE A 163 7.38 7.91 6.18
C PHE A 163 6.70 6.73 6.89
N ALA A 164 7.40 5.60 7.05
CA ALA A 164 6.85 4.45 7.77
C ALA A 164 6.69 4.69 9.29
N LEU A 165 7.56 5.53 9.89
CA LEU A 165 7.36 5.95 11.28
C LEU A 165 6.17 6.90 11.39
N ASN A 166 6.04 7.83 10.43
CA ASN A 166 4.86 8.70 10.33
C ASN A 166 3.57 7.91 10.11
N LEU A 167 3.61 6.79 9.37
CA LEU A 167 2.46 5.89 9.22
C LEU A 167 1.98 5.39 10.59
N ILE A 168 2.88 4.93 11.45
CA ILE A 168 2.49 4.43 12.78
C ILE A 168 1.88 5.55 13.62
N HIS A 169 2.43 6.76 13.56
CA HIS A 169 1.82 7.93 14.22
C HIS A 169 0.42 8.24 13.69
N ASP A 170 0.26 8.30 12.37
CA ASP A 170 -1.01 8.60 11.73
C ASP A 170 -2.08 7.55 12.04
N LEU A 171 -1.68 6.27 12.10
CA LEU A 171 -2.52 5.14 12.48
C LEU A 171 -3.03 5.27 13.92
N LEU A 172 -2.12 5.50 14.89
CA LEU A 172 -2.49 5.68 16.30
C LEU A 172 -3.29 6.96 16.56
N PHE A 173 -3.04 8.01 15.78
CA PHE A 173 -3.81 9.26 15.86
C PHE A 173 -5.23 9.08 15.31
N SER A 174 -5.37 8.39 14.17
CA SER A 174 -6.65 8.20 13.50
C SER A 174 -7.56 7.22 14.22
N TRP A 175 -6.99 6.21 14.89
CA TRP A 175 -7.72 5.20 15.65
C TRP A 175 -7.11 5.03 17.04
N PRO A 176 -7.60 5.78 18.05
CA PRO A 176 -7.11 5.66 19.41
C PRO A 176 -7.35 4.24 19.99
N GLY A 177 -6.32 3.67 20.62
CA GLY A 177 -6.42 2.39 21.32
C GLY A 177 -5.49 1.32 20.75
N ASN A 178 -5.89 0.05 20.88
CA ASN A 178 -5.13 -1.08 20.37
C ASN A 178 -5.23 -1.17 18.84
N ILE A 179 -4.08 -1.33 18.21
CA ILE A 179 -3.92 -1.43 16.76
C ILE A 179 -3.24 -2.75 16.41
N GLY A 180 -3.88 -3.49 15.51
CA GLY A 180 -3.38 -4.71 14.91
C GLY A 180 -2.49 -4.44 13.70
N PHE A 181 -1.54 -5.32 13.45
CA PHE A 181 -0.75 -5.44 12.23
C PHE A 181 -0.98 -6.86 11.72
N SER A 182 -1.58 -6.99 10.55
CA SER A 182 -1.84 -8.31 9.96
C SER A 182 -0.52 -9.05 9.73
N THR A 183 -0.57 -10.37 9.92
CA THR A 183 0.53 -11.26 9.57
C THR A 183 0.49 -11.61 8.07
N PRO A 184 1.64 -11.80 7.39
CA PRO A 184 2.99 -11.64 7.90
C PRO A 184 3.44 -10.17 7.99
N ILE A 185 4.04 -9.80 9.12
CA ILE A 185 4.73 -8.51 9.26
C ILE A 185 6.12 -8.62 8.65
N SER A 186 6.40 -7.85 7.60
CA SER A 186 7.69 -7.84 6.92
C SER A 186 8.85 -7.50 7.85
N ILE A 187 10.06 -7.99 7.55
CA ILE A 187 11.28 -7.68 8.31
C ILE A 187 11.52 -6.16 8.38
N ALA A 188 11.22 -5.45 7.29
CA ALA A 188 11.34 -3.99 7.24
C ALA A 188 10.36 -3.31 8.22
N MET A 189 9.09 -3.76 8.27
CA MET A 189 8.10 -3.21 9.20
C MET A 189 8.45 -3.51 10.65
N TRP A 190 8.99 -4.70 10.97
CA TRP A 190 9.50 -5.00 12.32
C TRP A 190 10.57 -4.01 12.79
N LYS A 191 11.51 -3.63 11.91
CA LYS A 191 12.53 -2.62 12.22
C LYS A 191 11.91 -1.24 12.48
N VAL A 192 10.86 -0.88 11.74
CA VAL A 192 10.12 0.37 11.95
C VAL A 192 9.39 0.35 13.29
N LEU A 193 8.67 -0.74 13.60
CA LEU A 193 7.97 -0.96 14.87
C LEU A 193 8.93 -0.90 16.07
N GLU A 194 10.07 -1.57 15.97
CA GLU A 194 11.11 -1.52 17.02
C GLU A 194 11.58 -0.10 17.26
N LYS A 195 11.99 0.60 16.19
CA LYS A 195 12.44 1.98 16.29
C LYS A 195 11.36 2.90 16.88
N PHE A 196 10.10 2.74 16.45
CA PHE A 196 8.98 3.53 16.94
C PHE A 196 8.76 3.31 18.45
N LEU A 197 8.70 2.06 18.90
CA LEU A 197 8.44 1.74 20.31
C LEU A 197 9.61 2.09 21.25
N MET A 198 10.83 2.17 20.72
CA MET A 198 11.99 2.69 21.46
C MET A 198 11.92 4.21 21.63
N LEU A 199 11.33 4.94 20.68
CA LEU A 199 11.16 6.39 20.76
C LEU A 199 9.91 6.80 21.54
N HIS A 200 8.90 5.93 21.61
CA HIS A 200 7.59 6.24 22.20
C HIS A 200 7.14 5.13 23.16
N GLU A 201 7.66 5.18 24.38
CA GLU A 201 7.44 4.10 25.35
C GLU A 201 5.97 3.92 25.77
N ASN A 202 5.19 5.00 25.72
CA ASN A 202 3.77 5.02 26.01
C ASN A 202 2.93 4.16 25.04
N TYR A 203 3.46 3.78 23.88
CA TYR A 203 2.77 2.95 22.89
C TYR A 203 3.16 1.46 22.93
N LYS A 204 4.06 1.04 23.84
CA LYS A 204 4.55 -0.36 23.95
C LYS A 204 3.44 -1.41 24.12
N TYR A 205 2.28 -1.01 24.65
CA TYR A 205 1.15 -1.91 24.93
C TYR A 205 -0.03 -1.74 23.96
N LEU A 206 0.12 -0.92 22.91
CA LEU A 206 -0.97 -0.65 21.96
C LEU A 206 -0.83 -1.37 20.62
N LEU A 207 0.35 -1.89 20.28
CA LEU A 207 0.62 -2.48 18.98
C LEU A 207 0.66 -4.01 19.06
N TRP A 208 -0.14 -4.67 18.21
CA TRP A 208 -0.35 -6.11 18.24
C TRP A 208 -0.11 -6.70 16.85
N GLU A 209 0.59 -7.82 16.77
CA GLU A 209 0.58 -8.69 15.58
C GLU A 209 -0.70 -9.52 15.66
N VAL A 210 -1.47 -9.58 14.57
CA VAL A 210 -2.77 -10.25 14.53
C VAL A 210 -2.86 -11.26 13.38
N GLU A 211 -3.44 -12.40 13.69
CA GLU A 211 -3.85 -13.43 12.75
C GLU A 211 -5.38 -13.33 12.55
N GLY A 212 -5.84 -13.51 11.31
CA GLY A 212 -7.28 -13.44 10.97
C GLY A 212 -7.89 -12.08 11.37
N THR A 213 -9.00 -12.14 12.11
CA THR A 213 -9.77 -10.97 12.58
C THR A 213 -9.30 -10.38 13.91
N GLY A 214 -8.20 -10.87 14.48
CA GLY A 214 -7.65 -10.36 15.74
C GLY A 214 -8.44 -10.78 16.99
N GLU A 215 -9.07 -11.96 16.94
CA GLU A 215 -9.74 -12.61 18.05
C GLU A 215 -8.78 -12.90 19.23
N GLU A 216 -9.34 -13.17 20.40
CA GLU A 216 -8.55 -13.59 21.56
C GLU A 216 -7.84 -14.91 21.29
N GLY A 217 -6.54 -14.99 21.62
CA GLY A 217 -5.68 -16.11 21.22
C GLY A 217 -4.98 -15.92 19.86
N SER A 218 -5.51 -15.06 18.98
CA SER A 218 -4.97 -14.78 17.64
C SER A 218 -4.20 -13.45 17.56
N ARG A 219 -3.73 -12.94 18.70
CA ARG A 219 -2.98 -11.68 18.78
C ARG A 219 -1.78 -11.79 19.72
N LYS A 220 -0.66 -11.16 19.34
CA LYS A 220 0.60 -11.15 20.09
C LYS A 220 1.07 -9.71 20.25
N LEU A 221 1.41 -9.31 21.48
CA LEU A 221 1.91 -7.94 21.72
C LEU A 221 3.28 -7.76 21.04
N ILE A 222 3.38 -6.80 20.13
CA ILE A 222 4.57 -6.56 19.29
C ILE A 222 5.80 -6.30 20.16
N TRP A 223 5.65 -5.54 21.24
CA TRP A 223 6.75 -5.26 22.17
C TRP A 223 7.34 -6.54 22.77
N PHE A 224 6.50 -7.51 23.15
CA PHE A 224 6.98 -8.78 23.69
C PHE A 224 7.64 -9.63 22.61
N CYS A 225 7.11 -9.64 21.39
CA CYS A 225 7.75 -10.31 20.26
C CYS A 225 9.16 -9.75 20.00
N LEU A 226 9.34 -8.43 20.02
CA LEU A 226 10.65 -7.78 19.86
C LEU A 226 11.63 -8.15 20.98
N LYS A 227 11.19 -8.15 22.24
CA LYS A 227 12.06 -8.53 23.36
C LYS A 227 12.52 -9.98 23.30
N LYS A 228 11.64 -10.91 22.90
CA LYS A 228 12.02 -12.31 22.68
C LYS A 228 13.05 -12.46 21.56
N ARG A 229 12.83 -11.78 20.42
CA ARG A 229 13.76 -11.83 19.27
C ARG A 229 15.16 -11.30 19.63
N ASN A 230 15.23 -10.18 20.33
CA ASN A 230 16.51 -9.61 20.77
C ASN A 230 17.22 -10.45 21.83
N TYR A 231 16.48 -11.26 22.59
CA TYR A 231 17.07 -12.21 23.52
C TYR A 231 17.72 -13.40 22.78
N CYS A 232 17.05 -13.95 21.76
CA CYS A 232 17.59 -15.06 20.96
C CYS A 232 18.85 -14.67 20.17
N ILE A 233 18.90 -13.46 19.60
CA ILE A 233 20.06 -12.99 18.81
C ILE A 233 21.31 -12.73 19.68
N ARG A 234 21.15 -12.50 20.98
CA ARG A 234 22.28 -12.21 21.90
C ARG A 234 22.92 -13.47 22.50
N GLN A 235 22.45 -14.66 22.14
CA GLN A 235 23.00 -15.94 22.60
C GLN A 235 23.82 -16.68 21.53
N ASP A 236 23.90 -16.12 20.32
CA ASP A 236 24.81 -16.53 19.24
C ASP A 236 26.02 -15.58 19.15
#